data_AF-A0A828T3X0-F1
#
_entry.id   AF-A0A828T3X0-F1
#
_cell.length_a   1.000
_cell.length_b   1.000
_cell.length_c   1.000
_cell.angle_alpha   90.00
_cell.angle_beta   90.00
_cell.angle_gamma   90.00
#
_symmetry.space_group_name_H-M   'P 1'
#
loop_
_entity.id
_entity.type
_entity.pdbx_description
1 polymer ?
#
loop_
_entity_poly.entity_id
_entity_poly.type
_entity_poly.pdbx_seq_one_letter_code
_entity_poly.pdbx_strand_id
1 'polypeptide(L)'
;MLDGELIGIYAQGDHAENAVKNSKEMFSDEVCICNTIEEVMKYRYRVILADSFPAIDENTLLLKPKNIIVGLGCRKGISEELLEKGLLEILKKNHLDMNQIEALVSIDLKKEEPAVVSLAEKYKVPFLTYSAEMLNEVEEVSSASSFVKKITGIDNVCERAAVTYCKKHCEYFELIAGKSIETAMTAAIARRNI
;
A
#
# COMPACT_ATOMS: atom_id res chain seq x y z
N MET A 1 6.88 -29.67 14.09
CA MET A 1 7.67 -30.34 13.04
C MET A 1 6.70 -30.65 11.91
N LEU A 2 7.10 -30.45 10.65
CA LEU A 2 6.25 -30.71 9.48
C LEU A 2 6.36 -32.17 9.00
N ASP A 3 6.89 -33.08 9.83
CA ASP A 3 7.03 -34.51 9.55
C ASP A 3 7.67 -34.87 8.18
N GLY A 4 8.55 -33.98 7.65
CA GLY A 4 9.22 -34.15 6.36
C GLY A 4 8.41 -33.67 5.14
N GLU A 5 7.27 -33.02 5.34
CA GLU A 5 6.47 -32.42 4.27
C GLU A 5 7.12 -31.15 3.72
N LEU A 6 7.06 -30.98 2.39
CA LEU A 6 7.59 -29.81 1.71
C LEU A 6 6.63 -28.62 1.81
N ILE A 7 7.18 -27.41 1.92
CA ILE A 7 6.45 -26.15 1.93
C ILE A 7 6.60 -25.48 0.56
N GLY A 8 5.50 -25.17 -0.10
CA GLY A 8 5.50 -24.34 -1.30
C GLY A 8 5.52 -22.85 -0.95
N ILE A 9 6.41 -22.06 -1.56
CA ILE A 9 6.40 -20.60 -1.45
C ILE A 9 6.08 -19.99 -2.81
N TYR A 10 5.10 -19.09 -2.86
CA TYR A 10 4.78 -18.31 -4.05
C TYR A 10 4.73 -16.83 -3.70
N ALA A 11 5.33 -15.99 -4.55
CA ALA A 11 5.29 -14.54 -4.42
C ALA A 11 4.74 -13.90 -5.70
N GLN A 12 3.78 -12.99 -5.53
CA GLN A 12 3.15 -12.28 -6.62
C GLN A 12 3.99 -11.08 -7.04
N GLY A 13 4.32 -11.01 -8.33
CA GLY A 13 5.04 -9.90 -8.96
C GLY A 13 6.55 -10.11 -9.03
N ASP A 14 7.16 -9.61 -10.11
CA ASP A 14 8.55 -9.89 -10.49
C ASP A 14 9.55 -9.59 -9.36
N HIS A 15 9.34 -8.49 -8.64
CA HIS A 15 10.28 -8.01 -7.65
C HIS A 15 10.25 -8.91 -6.38
N ALA A 16 9.04 -9.29 -5.92
CA ALA A 16 8.88 -10.16 -4.75
C ALA A 16 9.30 -11.60 -5.07
N GLU A 17 9.02 -12.06 -6.29
CA GLU A 17 9.49 -13.34 -6.81
C GLU A 17 11.03 -13.39 -6.84
N ASN A 18 11.68 -12.33 -7.34
CA ASN A 18 13.14 -12.22 -7.35
C ASN A 18 13.72 -12.19 -5.92
N ALA A 19 13.08 -11.48 -4.99
CA ALA A 19 13.51 -11.43 -3.59
C ALA A 19 13.47 -12.83 -2.93
N VAL A 20 12.41 -13.60 -3.15
CA VAL A 20 12.29 -14.98 -2.64
C VAL A 20 13.34 -15.89 -3.28
N LYS A 21 13.55 -15.78 -4.61
CA LYS A 21 14.56 -16.56 -5.34
C LYS A 21 15.98 -16.27 -4.87
N ASN A 22 16.32 -15.00 -4.66
CA ASN A 22 17.64 -14.58 -4.18
C ASN A 22 17.89 -15.00 -2.73
N SER A 23 16.83 -15.30 -1.97
CA SER A 23 16.91 -15.76 -0.58
C SER A 23 16.93 -17.29 -0.46
N LYS A 24 17.02 -18.04 -1.58
CA LYS A 24 16.92 -19.52 -1.58
C LYS A 24 17.89 -20.19 -0.62
N GLU A 25 19.11 -19.68 -0.51
CA GLU A 25 20.15 -20.23 0.38
C GLU A 25 19.84 -20.05 1.87
N MET A 26 18.88 -19.19 2.22
CA MET A 26 18.42 -18.98 3.60
C MET A 26 17.33 -19.96 4.03
N PHE A 27 16.76 -20.71 3.09
CA PHE A 27 15.70 -21.67 3.38
C PHE A 27 16.24 -23.09 3.59
N SER A 28 15.53 -23.89 4.38
CA SER A 28 15.81 -25.33 4.49
C SER A 28 15.46 -26.06 3.19
N ASP A 29 16.01 -27.26 3.00
CA ASP A 29 15.70 -28.14 1.86
C ASP A 29 14.21 -28.50 1.76
N GLU A 30 13.45 -28.30 2.83
CA GLU A 30 12.01 -28.53 2.89
C GLU A 30 11.20 -27.43 2.18
N VAL A 31 11.84 -26.33 1.77
CA VAL A 31 11.19 -25.19 1.13
C VAL A 31 11.36 -25.21 -0.39
N CYS A 32 10.24 -25.18 -1.09
CA CYS A 32 10.17 -25.19 -2.54
C CYS A 32 9.62 -23.85 -3.05
N ILE A 33 10.42 -23.13 -3.84
CA ILE A 33 9.99 -21.87 -4.47
C ILE A 33 9.22 -22.19 -5.75
N CYS A 34 8.00 -21.67 -5.85
CA CYS A 34 7.06 -21.84 -6.94
C CYS A 34 6.91 -20.52 -7.70
N ASN A 35 6.84 -20.60 -9.03
CA ASN A 35 6.68 -19.44 -9.91
C ASN A 35 5.21 -19.21 -10.29
N THR A 36 4.34 -20.20 -10.10
CA THR A 36 2.91 -20.07 -10.42
C THR A 36 2.01 -20.56 -9.29
N ILE A 37 0.75 -20.12 -9.33
CA ILE A 37 -0.28 -20.58 -8.41
C ILE A 37 -0.49 -22.09 -8.57
N GLU A 38 -0.47 -22.62 -9.81
CA GLU A 38 -0.63 -24.06 -10.06
C GLU A 38 0.51 -24.89 -9.47
N GLU A 39 1.73 -24.36 -9.43
CA GLU A 39 2.86 -25.02 -8.80
C GLU A 39 2.71 -25.08 -7.28
N VAL A 40 2.40 -23.94 -6.64
CA VAL A 40 2.29 -23.87 -5.18
C VAL A 40 1.09 -24.65 -4.64
N MET A 41 0.03 -24.79 -5.44
CA MET A 41 -1.15 -25.58 -5.10
C MET A 41 -0.89 -27.09 -4.99
N LYS A 42 0.26 -27.59 -5.46
CA LYS A 42 0.67 -29.00 -5.30
C LYS A 42 1.15 -29.31 -3.89
N TYR A 43 1.47 -28.28 -3.09
CA TYR A 43 1.99 -28.42 -1.74
C TYR A 43 0.87 -28.32 -0.73
N ARG A 44 0.92 -29.18 0.29
CA ARG A 44 -0.02 -29.16 1.42
C ARG A 44 0.14 -27.88 2.25
N TYR A 45 1.37 -27.56 2.62
CA TYR A 45 1.72 -26.35 3.36
C TYR A 45 2.23 -25.26 2.41
N ARG A 46 1.70 -24.04 2.55
CA ARG A 46 1.95 -22.95 1.60
C ARG A 46 2.24 -21.65 2.31
N VAL A 47 3.26 -20.94 1.84
CA VAL A 47 3.50 -19.53 2.20
C VAL A 47 3.32 -18.70 0.94
N ILE A 48 2.36 -17.78 0.99
CA ILE A 48 1.96 -16.98 -0.15
C ILE A 48 2.25 -15.51 0.14
N LEU A 49 3.04 -14.84 -0.69
CA LEU A 49 3.29 -13.41 -0.63
C LEU A 49 2.45 -12.73 -1.72
N ALA A 50 1.25 -12.27 -1.40
CA ALA A 50 0.32 -11.69 -2.37
C ALA A 50 -0.74 -10.82 -1.68
N ASP A 51 -1.47 -9.98 -2.43
CA ASP A 51 -2.62 -9.25 -1.89
C ASP A 51 -3.81 -10.17 -1.62
N SER A 52 -3.95 -11.22 -2.44
CA SER A 52 -5.00 -12.21 -2.34
C SER A 52 -4.52 -13.55 -2.88
N PHE A 53 -5.18 -14.63 -2.47
CA PHE A 53 -4.90 -15.98 -2.94
C PHE A 53 -6.22 -16.79 -3.00
N PRO A 54 -6.46 -17.58 -4.07
CA PRO A 54 -7.76 -18.20 -4.29
C PRO A 54 -8.11 -19.34 -3.34
N ALA A 55 -7.12 -19.97 -2.68
CA ALA A 55 -7.32 -21.15 -1.85
C ALA A 55 -6.58 -21.02 -0.50
N ILE A 56 -7.14 -20.18 0.39
CA ILE A 56 -6.64 -20.01 1.76
C ILE A 56 -7.38 -21.00 2.66
N ASP A 57 -6.61 -21.88 3.30
CA ASP A 57 -7.09 -22.80 4.33
C ASP A 57 -6.11 -22.81 5.52
N GLU A 58 -6.33 -23.70 6.48
CA GLU A 58 -5.51 -23.84 7.69
C GLU A 58 -4.03 -24.14 7.45
N ASN A 59 -3.66 -24.59 6.24
CA ASN A 59 -2.26 -24.88 5.86
C ASN A 59 -1.65 -23.78 4.98
N THR A 60 -2.33 -22.65 4.79
CA THR A 60 -1.87 -21.52 3.98
C THR A 60 -1.60 -20.30 4.84
N LEU A 61 -0.35 -19.84 4.83
CA LEU A 61 0.04 -18.55 5.37
C LEU A 61 0.05 -17.50 4.24
N LEU A 62 -0.93 -16.59 4.22
CA LEU A 62 -0.94 -15.44 3.32
C LEU A 62 -0.25 -14.24 3.99
N LEU A 63 0.91 -13.87 3.47
CA LEU A 63 1.67 -12.68 3.84
C LEU A 63 1.35 -11.56 2.86
N LYS A 64 0.69 -10.51 3.34
CA LYS A 64 0.43 -9.30 2.56
C LYS A 64 1.54 -8.29 2.80
N PRO A 65 2.34 -7.92 1.78
CA PRO A 65 3.47 -7.01 1.99
C PRO A 65 3.02 -5.63 2.47
N LYS A 66 3.85 -5.01 3.32
CA LYS A 66 3.69 -3.61 3.75
C LYS A 66 4.40 -2.68 2.76
N ASN A 67 3.75 -2.39 1.64
CA ASN A 67 4.30 -1.60 0.54
C ASN A 67 3.29 -0.66 -0.11
N ILE A 68 2.18 -0.39 0.56
CA ILE A 68 1.13 0.51 0.07
C ILE A 68 1.34 1.90 0.65
N ILE A 69 1.43 2.89 -0.23
CA ILE A 69 1.60 4.29 0.11
C ILE A 69 0.26 4.96 -0.17
N VAL A 70 -0.33 5.55 0.86
CA VAL A 70 -1.62 6.23 0.74
C VAL A 70 -1.43 7.72 0.89
N GLY A 71 -1.61 8.43 -0.22
CA GLY A 71 -1.74 9.87 -0.18
C GLY A 71 -3.14 10.26 0.27
N LEU A 72 -3.25 11.12 1.28
CA LEU A 72 -4.52 11.50 1.90
C LEU A 72 -4.83 12.99 1.69
N GLY A 73 -6.12 13.27 1.51
CA GLY A 73 -6.72 14.60 1.63
C GLY A 73 -8.06 14.49 2.34
N CYS A 74 -8.43 15.50 3.12
CA CYS A 74 -9.72 15.51 3.82
C CYS A 74 -10.12 16.96 4.15
N ARG A 75 -11.40 17.16 4.51
CA ARG A 75 -11.84 18.45 5.09
C ARG A 75 -11.22 18.65 6.47
N LYS A 76 -11.06 19.91 6.89
CA LYS A 76 -10.53 20.24 8.23
C LYS A 76 -11.52 19.79 9.30
N GLY A 77 -11.03 19.14 10.36
CA GLY A 77 -11.87 18.70 11.48
C GLY A 77 -12.80 17.53 11.15
N ILE A 78 -12.47 16.72 10.13
CA ILE A 78 -13.12 15.42 9.91
C ILE A 78 -12.93 14.55 11.16
N SER A 79 -13.90 13.71 11.53
CA SER A 79 -13.67 12.73 12.60
C SER A 79 -12.76 11.60 12.10
N GLU A 80 -11.98 11.02 13.01
CA GLU A 80 -11.15 9.83 12.73
C GLU A 80 -11.98 8.70 12.15
N GLU A 81 -13.14 8.41 12.74
CA GLU A 81 -14.06 7.35 12.30
C GLU A 81 -14.51 7.51 10.84
N LEU A 82 -14.81 8.73 10.39
CA LEU A 82 -15.21 8.99 9.01
C LEU A 82 -14.04 8.89 8.05
N LEU A 83 -12.87 9.37 8.46
CA LEU A 83 -11.63 9.25 7.68
C LEU A 83 -11.25 7.78 7.50
N GLU A 84 -11.24 7.02 8.60
CA GLU A 84 -10.92 5.60 8.61
C GLU A 84 -11.89 4.79 7.75
N LYS A 85 -13.20 5.04 7.90
CA LYS A 85 -14.22 4.40 7.07
C LYS A 85 -13.99 4.66 5.59
N GLY A 86 -13.77 5.92 5.21
CA GLY A 86 -13.50 6.29 3.82
C GLY A 86 -12.24 5.62 3.27
N LEU A 87 -11.17 5.54 4.07
CA LEU A 87 -9.95 4.87 3.68
C LEU A 87 -10.15 3.36 3.50
N LEU A 88 -10.82 2.69 4.44
CA LEU A 88 -11.14 1.26 4.35
C LEU A 88 -11.97 0.94 3.10
N GLU A 89 -12.95 1.79 2.76
CA GLU A 89 -13.74 1.62 1.55
C GLU A 89 -12.91 1.75 0.27
N ILE A 90 -11.98 2.71 0.21
CA ILE A 90 -11.08 2.87 -0.94
C ILE A 90 -10.10 1.69 -1.04
N LEU A 91 -9.51 1.24 0.07
CA LEU A 91 -8.61 0.07 0.07
C LEU A 91 -9.35 -1.20 -0.38
N LYS A 92 -10.56 -1.43 0.13
CA LYS A 92 -11.39 -2.59 -0.23
C LYS A 92 -11.72 -2.62 -1.73
N LYS A 93 -12.03 -1.47 -2.34
CA LYS A 93 -12.28 -1.36 -3.80
C LYS A 93 -11.06 -1.74 -4.64
N ASN A 94 -9.87 -1.65 -4.06
CA ASN A 94 -8.60 -2.01 -4.69
C ASN A 94 -8.04 -3.35 -4.20
N HIS A 95 -8.83 -4.14 -3.45
CA HIS A 95 -8.42 -5.44 -2.89
C HIS A 95 -7.21 -5.37 -1.92
N LEU A 96 -7.07 -4.24 -1.21
CA LEU A 96 -5.99 -4.00 -0.25
C LEU A 96 -6.51 -3.95 1.18
N ASP A 97 -5.60 -4.19 2.13
CA ASP A 97 -5.86 -4.08 3.56
C ASP A 97 -5.10 -2.92 4.21
N MET A 98 -5.67 -2.38 5.29
CA MET A 98 -5.04 -1.31 6.09
C MET A 98 -3.65 -1.70 6.58
N ASN A 99 -3.44 -2.99 6.89
CA ASN A 99 -2.16 -3.50 7.37
C ASN A 99 -1.07 -3.53 6.31
N GLN A 100 -1.39 -3.36 5.02
CA GLN A 100 -0.42 -3.25 3.93
C GLN A 100 0.14 -1.83 3.78
N ILE A 101 -0.45 -0.85 4.46
CA ILE A 101 0.03 0.53 4.41
C ILE A 101 1.42 0.61 5.04
N GLU A 102 2.37 1.06 4.23
CA GLU A 102 3.73 1.40 4.64
C GLU A 102 3.77 2.84 5.19
N ALA A 103 3.08 3.78 4.54
CA ALA A 103 3.07 5.18 4.92
C ALA A 103 1.76 5.89 4.54
N LEU A 104 1.32 6.80 5.40
CA LEU A 104 0.33 7.82 5.07
C LEU A 104 1.06 9.11 4.70
N VAL A 105 0.65 9.76 3.61
CA VAL A 105 1.32 10.97 3.13
C VAL A 105 0.35 12.07 2.75
N SER A 106 0.71 13.34 2.96
CA SER A 106 -0.16 14.47 2.60
C SER A 106 0.65 15.76 2.38
N ILE A 107 -0.06 16.89 2.28
CA ILE A 107 0.52 18.23 2.24
C ILE A 107 0.75 18.78 3.66
N ASP A 108 1.70 19.70 3.84
CA ASP A 108 2.03 20.30 5.14
C ASP A 108 0.85 20.95 5.87
N LEU A 109 -0.17 21.44 5.15
CA LEU A 109 -1.40 21.95 5.77
C LEU A 109 -2.14 20.89 6.61
N LYS A 110 -1.82 19.61 6.42
CA LYS A 110 -2.41 18.46 7.12
C LYS A 110 -1.51 17.87 8.20
N LYS A 111 -0.32 18.41 8.41
CA LYS A 111 0.67 17.89 9.37
C LYS A 111 0.10 17.75 10.79
N GLU A 112 -0.78 18.67 11.18
CA GLU A 112 -1.41 18.68 12.51
C GLU A 112 -2.91 18.33 12.48
N GLU A 113 -3.42 17.73 11.39
CA GLU A 113 -4.83 17.33 11.31
C GLU A 113 -5.09 16.15 12.28
N PRO A 114 -5.88 16.34 13.36
CA PRO A 114 -5.97 15.35 14.44
C PRO A 114 -6.43 13.97 13.97
N ALA A 115 -7.39 13.92 13.04
CA ALA A 115 -7.88 12.65 12.51
C ALA A 115 -6.83 11.86 11.74
N VAL A 116 -5.94 12.53 10.99
CA VAL A 116 -4.90 11.85 10.21
C VAL A 116 -3.77 11.38 11.13
N VAL A 117 -3.37 12.22 12.09
CA VAL A 117 -2.34 11.87 13.09
C VAL A 117 -2.80 10.68 13.93
N SER A 118 -4.02 10.74 14.48
CA SER A 118 -4.57 9.65 15.31
C SER A 118 -4.71 8.35 14.52
N LEU A 119 -5.13 8.42 13.25
CA LEU A 119 -5.20 7.26 12.38
C LEU A 119 -3.81 6.64 12.14
N ALA A 120 -2.79 7.46 11.88
CA ALA A 120 -1.42 7.00 11.70
C ALA A 120 -0.86 6.31 12.96
N GLU A 121 -1.12 6.88 14.13
CA GLU A 121 -0.76 6.29 15.43
C GLU A 121 -1.47 4.96 15.69
N LYS A 122 -2.78 4.90 15.44
CA LYS A 122 -3.61 3.71 15.60
C LYS A 122 -3.08 2.53 14.78
N TYR A 123 -2.70 2.77 13.53
CA TYR A 123 -2.18 1.74 12.63
C TYR A 123 -0.66 1.60 12.67
N LYS A 124 0.02 2.40 13.50
CA LYS A 124 1.48 2.40 13.67
C LYS A 124 2.21 2.57 12.33
N VAL A 125 1.72 3.48 11.50
CA VAL A 125 2.31 3.84 10.21
C VAL A 125 2.83 5.27 10.27
N PRO A 126 3.99 5.58 9.66
CA PRO A 126 4.47 6.95 9.57
C PRO A 126 3.47 7.82 8.81
N PHE A 127 3.26 9.03 9.32
CA PHE A 127 2.57 10.10 8.61
C PHE A 127 3.59 11.17 8.20
N LEU A 128 3.76 11.36 6.90
CA LEU A 128 4.70 12.32 6.34
C LEU A 128 3.95 13.40 5.57
N THR A 129 4.48 14.61 5.62
CA THR A 129 3.93 15.72 4.84
C THR A 129 4.98 16.37 3.95
N TYR A 130 4.50 16.97 2.88
CA TYR A 130 5.31 17.68 1.91
C TYR A 130 4.79 19.10 1.69
N SER A 131 5.71 20.03 1.44
CA SER A 131 5.38 21.39 1.07
C SER A 131 4.70 21.45 -0.30
N ALA A 132 4.01 22.54 -0.56
CA ALA A 132 3.30 22.69 -1.83
C ALA A 132 4.28 22.72 -3.03
N GLU A 133 5.49 23.25 -2.83
CA GLU A 133 6.54 23.30 -3.84
C GLU A 133 6.96 21.89 -4.26
N MET A 134 7.27 21.01 -3.30
CA MET A 134 7.66 19.62 -3.58
C MET A 134 6.57 18.83 -4.29
N LEU A 135 5.30 19.04 -3.91
CA LEU A 135 4.19 18.35 -4.56
C LEU A 135 3.95 18.84 -6.00
N ASN A 136 4.33 20.09 -6.32
CA ASN A 136 4.24 20.63 -7.67
C ASN A 136 5.33 20.11 -8.63
N GLU A 137 6.41 19.50 -8.13
CA GLU A 137 7.42 18.82 -8.95
C GLU A 137 6.89 17.54 -9.63
N VAL A 138 5.74 17.03 -9.16
CA VAL A 138 5.03 15.94 -9.84
C VAL A 138 4.25 16.52 -11.01
N GLU A 139 4.76 16.42 -12.23
CA GLU A 139 4.17 17.12 -13.38
C GLU A 139 2.76 16.63 -13.74
N GLU A 140 2.52 15.31 -13.65
CA GLU A 140 1.28 14.68 -14.09
C GLU A 140 0.51 14.05 -12.94
N VAL A 141 -0.82 14.16 -13.04
CA VAL A 141 -1.78 13.52 -12.13
C VAL A 141 -2.99 13.03 -12.91
N SER A 142 -3.64 11.98 -12.44
CA SER A 142 -4.79 11.35 -13.08
C SER A 142 -6.03 12.24 -13.09
N SER A 143 -6.11 13.22 -12.20
CA SER A 143 -7.18 14.21 -12.16
C SER A 143 -6.74 15.52 -11.49
N ALA A 144 -7.29 16.64 -11.97
CA ALA A 144 -7.06 17.98 -11.41
C ALA A 144 -8.33 18.53 -10.76
N SER A 145 -8.20 19.19 -9.60
CA SER A 145 -9.32 19.87 -8.92
C SER A 145 -9.07 21.36 -8.74
N SER A 146 -9.89 22.18 -9.41
CA SER A 146 -9.83 23.65 -9.31
C SER A 146 -10.10 24.17 -7.90
N PHE A 147 -10.99 23.51 -7.13
CA PHE A 147 -11.26 23.85 -5.73
C PHE A 147 -10.05 23.63 -4.83
N VAL A 148 -9.36 22.49 -4.98
CA VAL A 148 -8.15 22.18 -4.20
C VAL A 148 -7.02 23.15 -4.57
N LYS A 149 -6.89 23.46 -5.87
CA LYS A 149 -5.88 24.42 -6.36
C LYS A 149 -6.04 25.79 -5.74
N LYS A 150 -7.28 26.27 -5.60
CA LYS A 150 -7.57 27.57 -4.98
C LYS A 150 -7.19 27.62 -3.49
N ILE A 151 -7.31 26.51 -2.76
CA ILE A 151 -7.09 26.45 -1.31
C ILE A 151 -5.63 26.16 -0.96
N THR A 152 -5.00 25.25 -1.70
CA THR A 152 -3.69 24.67 -1.34
C THR A 152 -2.57 25.09 -2.30
N GLY A 153 -2.90 25.79 -3.40
CA GLY A 153 -2.00 26.00 -4.52
C GLY A 153 -1.87 24.79 -5.44
N ILE A 154 -2.49 23.64 -5.10
CA ILE A 154 -2.30 22.34 -5.75
C ILE A 154 -3.63 21.71 -6.13
N ASP A 155 -3.72 21.12 -7.31
CA ASP A 155 -4.96 20.55 -7.84
C ASP A 155 -5.25 19.11 -7.36
N ASN A 156 -4.23 18.35 -6.93
CA ASN A 156 -4.35 16.98 -6.47
C ASN A 156 -3.33 16.62 -5.39
N VAL A 157 -3.67 16.92 -4.13
CA VAL A 157 -2.79 16.68 -2.98
C VAL A 157 -2.47 15.19 -2.78
N CYS A 158 -3.50 14.33 -2.77
CA CYS A 158 -3.31 12.92 -2.42
C CYS A 158 -2.37 12.20 -3.41
N GLU A 159 -2.59 12.37 -4.71
CA GLU A 159 -1.79 11.67 -5.70
C GLU A 159 -0.35 12.18 -5.76
N ARG A 160 -0.18 13.51 -5.77
CA ARG A 160 1.15 14.13 -5.74
C ARG A 160 1.92 13.67 -4.50
N ALA A 161 1.28 13.62 -3.32
CA ALA A 161 1.95 13.18 -2.10
C ALA A 161 2.40 11.72 -2.17
N ALA A 162 1.55 10.82 -2.69
CA ALA A 162 1.90 9.41 -2.88
C ALA A 162 3.09 9.27 -3.85
N VAL A 163 3.04 9.95 -4.99
CA VAL A 163 4.11 9.94 -6.00
C VAL A 163 5.41 10.56 -5.46
N THR A 164 5.34 11.67 -4.73
CA THR A 164 6.50 12.31 -4.11
C THR A 164 7.18 11.38 -3.11
N TYR A 165 6.42 10.65 -2.28
CA TYR A 165 6.99 9.63 -1.41
C TYR A 165 7.71 8.56 -2.23
N CYS A 166 7.04 7.99 -3.22
CA CYS A 166 7.64 6.91 -4.00
C CYS A 166 8.90 7.36 -4.75
N LYS A 167 8.92 8.55 -5.36
CA LYS A 167 10.11 9.10 -6.03
C LYS A 167 11.30 9.29 -5.08
N LYS A 168 11.07 9.50 -3.78
CA LYS A 168 12.12 9.70 -2.77
C LYS A 168 12.61 8.41 -2.12
N HIS A 169 11.76 7.39 -2.08
CA HIS A 169 11.99 6.18 -1.26
C HIS A 169 12.01 4.87 -2.07
N CYS A 170 11.61 4.91 -3.34
CA CYS A 170 11.48 3.74 -4.20
C CYS A 170 12.23 3.96 -5.51
N GLU A 171 12.92 2.92 -6.00
CA GLU A 171 13.45 2.91 -7.37
C GLU A 171 12.31 2.70 -8.39
N TYR A 172 11.37 1.81 -8.04
CA TYR A 172 10.21 1.47 -8.86
C TYR A 172 8.93 1.47 -8.04
N PHE A 173 7.85 2.00 -8.61
CA PHE A 173 6.52 1.99 -8.02
C PHE A 173 5.44 2.00 -9.09
N GLU A 174 4.24 1.58 -8.72
CA GLU A 174 3.04 1.68 -9.55
C GLU A 174 1.97 2.54 -8.86
N LEU A 175 1.17 3.26 -9.65
CA LEU A 175 -0.02 3.93 -9.15
C LEU A 175 -1.21 2.96 -9.29
N ILE A 176 -1.67 2.39 -8.18
CA ILE A 176 -2.80 1.48 -8.13
C ILE A 176 -4.11 2.22 -8.39
N ALA A 177 -4.26 3.38 -7.73
CA ALA A 177 -5.41 4.23 -7.88
C ALA A 177 -4.99 5.70 -7.79
N GLY A 178 -5.40 6.48 -8.79
CA GLY A 178 -5.38 7.94 -8.70
C GLY A 178 -6.39 8.45 -7.67
N LYS A 179 -6.64 9.76 -7.68
CA LYS A 179 -7.56 10.39 -6.72
C LYS A 179 -8.95 9.74 -6.70
N SER A 180 -9.24 9.08 -5.58
CA SER A 180 -10.54 8.49 -5.22
C SER A 180 -11.18 9.35 -4.13
N ILE A 181 -12.51 9.54 -4.19
CA ILE A 181 -13.27 10.34 -3.22
C ILE A 181 -14.22 9.42 -2.47
N GLU A 182 -14.22 9.47 -1.14
CA GLU A 182 -15.14 8.69 -0.31
C GLU A 182 -15.41 9.38 1.04
N THR A 183 -16.64 9.36 1.53
CA THR A 183 -17.02 9.83 2.89
C THR A 183 -16.34 11.17 3.32
N ALA A 184 -16.24 12.14 2.41
CA ALA A 184 -15.60 13.47 2.60
C ALA A 184 -14.06 13.51 2.73
N MET A 185 -13.38 12.42 2.40
CA MET A 185 -11.94 12.34 2.22
C MET A 185 -11.57 11.97 0.77
N THR A 186 -10.30 12.12 0.42
CA THR A 186 -9.74 11.70 -0.87
C THR A 186 -8.44 10.93 -0.66
N ALA A 187 -8.27 9.83 -1.37
CA ALA A 187 -7.02 9.07 -1.33
C ALA A 187 -6.49 8.81 -2.73
N ALA A 188 -5.18 8.66 -2.84
CA ALA A 188 -4.52 8.00 -3.95
C ALA A 188 -3.64 6.88 -3.38
N ILE A 189 -3.50 5.80 -4.13
CA ILE A 189 -2.80 4.59 -3.69
C ILE A 189 -1.67 4.32 -4.67
N ALA A 190 -0.45 4.30 -4.16
CA ALA A 190 0.72 3.82 -4.87
C ALA A 190 1.26 2.56 -4.18
N ARG A 191 1.94 1.71 -4.95
CA ARG A 191 2.63 0.54 -4.42
C ARG A 191 4.11 0.63 -4.75
N ARG A 192 4.95 0.42 -3.74
CA ARG A 192 6.38 0.17 -3.94
C ARG A 192 6.57 -1.28 -4.42
N ASN A 193 7.29 -1.45 -5.52
CA ASN A 193 7.69 -2.79 -5.98
C ASN A 193 8.89 -3.23 -5.11
N ILE A 194 8.74 -4.34 -4.38
CA ILE A 194 9.71 -4.88 -3.40
C ILE A 194 10.35 -6.14 -3.91
#